data_AF-A0A2S2PK26-F1
#
_entry.id   AF-A0A2S2PK26-F1
#
_cell.length_a   1.000
_cell.length_b   1.000
_cell.length_c   1.000
_cell.angle_alpha   90.00
_cell.angle_beta   90.00
_cell.angle_gamma   90.00
#
_symmetry.space_group_name_H-M   'P 1'
#
loop_
_entity.id
_entity.type
_entity.pdbx_description
1 polymer ?
#
loop_
_entity_poly.entity_id
_entity_poly.type
_entity_poly.pdbx_seq_one_letter_code
_entity_poly.pdbx_strand_id
1 'polypeptide(L)'
;MLGTVVLSRIMQNYKNGQQLGLKNNLVCICLEQLANASAPYKQWLTLCLAQLWSDYDKARWVGVRDIAHEKLYILLEDKVPEVRAAAVFALGTYVSCDKDRTNYAIKVDLNIALTLLNTVAKDMSPMVRE
;
A
#
# COMPACT_ATOMS: atom_id res chain seq x y z
N MET A 1 -10.97 4.44 -12.30
CA MET A 1 -11.69 3.76 -11.21
C MET A 1 -11.96 2.28 -11.51
N LEU A 2 -12.70 1.90 -12.56
CA LEU A 2 -12.98 0.48 -12.84
C LEU A 2 -11.71 -0.34 -13.15
N GLY A 3 -10.75 0.23 -13.88
CA GLY A 3 -9.49 -0.46 -14.20
C GLY A 3 -8.68 -0.87 -12.97
N THR A 4 -8.60 -0.02 -11.93
CA THR A 4 -7.84 -0.32 -10.71
C THR A 4 -8.52 -1.38 -9.84
N VAL A 5 -9.86 -1.44 -9.85
CA VAL A 5 -10.63 -2.50 -9.19
C VAL A 5 -10.34 -3.85 -9.84
N VAL A 6 -10.41 -3.92 -11.17
CA VAL A 6 -10.15 -5.16 -11.92
C VAL A 6 -8.70 -5.61 -11.72
N LEU A 7 -7.74 -4.69 -11.82
CA LEU A 7 -6.32 -4.99 -11.59
C LEU A 7 -6.06 -5.50 -10.17
N SER A 8 -6.62 -4.85 -9.14
CA SER A 8 -6.50 -5.29 -7.75
C SER A 8 -7.02 -6.71 -7.55
N ARG A 9 -8.18 -7.05 -8.15
CA ARG A 9 -8.76 -8.40 -8.08
C ARG A 9 -7.95 -9.45 -8.84
N ILE A 10 -7.38 -9.11 -9.99
CA ILE A 10 -6.52 -10.02 -10.76
C ILE A 10 -5.24 -10.32 -10.00
N MET A 11 -4.69 -9.38 -9.23
CA MET A 11 -3.45 -9.56 -8.48
C MET A 11 -3.64 -10.25 -7.14
N GLN A 12 -4.86 -10.22 -6.60
CA GLN A 12 -5.19 -10.83 -5.32
C GLN A 12 -4.90 -12.34 -5.34
N ASN A 13 -3.91 -12.77 -4.54
CA ASN A 13 -3.44 -14.16 -4.43
C ASN A 13 -3.01 -14.80 -5.76
N TYR A 14 -2.64 -14.01 -6.78
CA TYR A 14 -2.24 -14.51 -8.09
C TYR A 14 -0.91 -13.93 -8.56
N LYS A 15 0.16 -14.72 -8.35
CA LYS A 15 1.55 -14.32 -8.58
C LYS A 15 1.85 -13.91 -10.02
N ASN A 16 1.25 -14.57 -11.01
CA ASN A 16 1.46 -14.19 -12.42
C ASN A 16 0.87 -12.80 -12.72
N GLY A 17 -0.27 -12.47 -12.10
CA GLY A 17 -0.87 -11.14 -12.19
C GLY A 17 0.03 -10.08 -11.58
N GLN A 18 0.58 -10.35 -10.39
CA GLN A 18 1.54 -9.46 -9.72
C GLN A 18 2.83 -9.27 -10.55
N GLN A 19 3.34 -10.34 -11.17
CA GLN A 19 4.51 -10.27 -12.06
C GLN A 19 4.26 -9.40 -13.29
N LEU A 20 3.09 -9.54 -13.92
CA LEU A 20 2.71 -8.69 -15.05
C LEU A 20 2.54 -7.23 -14.62
N GLY A 21 1.92 -7.01 -13.46
CA GLY A 21 1.78 -5.68 -12.88
C GLY A 21 3.13 -5.00 -12.62
N LEU A 22 4.09 -5.76 -12.09
CA LEU A 22 5.45 -5.26 -11.87
C LEU A 22 6.17 -4.95 -13.19
N LYS A 23 6.07 -5.83 -14.20
CA LYS A 23 6.64 -5.60 -15.54
C LYS A 23 6.07 -4.35 -16.21
N ASN A 24 4.82 -4.02 -15.93
CA ASN A 24 4.12 -2.86 -16.47
C ASN A 24 4.30 -1.59 -15.61
N ASN A 25 5.22 -1.59 -14.65
CA ASN A 25 5.50 -0.47 -13.75
C ASN A 25 4.27 0.03 -12.97
N LEU A 26 3.34 -0.88 -12.62
CA LEU A 26 2.10 -0.49 -11.93
C LEU A 26 2.36 0.18 -10.57
N VAL A 27 3.45 -0.14 -9.87
CA VAL A 27 3.82 0.54 -8.61
C VAL A 27 3.99 2.04 -8.84
N CYS A 28 4.86 2.42 -9.79
CA CYS A 28 5.15 3.83 -10.07
C CYS A 28 3.89 4.57 -10.54
N ILE A 29 3.16 3.98 -11.49
CA ILE A 29 1.94 4.56 -12.06
C ILE A 29 0.89 4.81 -10.97
N CYS A 30 0.68 3.85 -10.06
CA CYS A 30 -0.31 4.02 -8.99
C CYS A 30 0.12 5.10 -7.98
N LEU A 31 1.41 5.17 -7.65
CA LEU A 31 1.96 6.18 -6.73
C LEU A 31 1.89 7.61 -7.31
N GLU A 32 2.12 7.78 -8.60
CA GLU A 32 2.00 9.08 -9.28
C GLU A 32 0.56 9.58 -9.32
N GLN A 33 -0.39 8.68 -9.57
CA GLN A 33 -1.80 9.03 -9.63
C GLN A 33 -2.41 9.33 -8.25
N LEU A 34 -1.80 8.85 -7.16
CA LEU A 34 -2.28 9.01 -5.79
C LEU A 34 -2.46 10.48 -5.38
N ALA A 35 -1.56 11.36 -5.83
CA ALA A 35 -1.53 12.76 -5.42
C ALA A 35 -2.74 13.57 -5.92
N ASN A 36 -3.20 13.28 -7.14
CA ASN A 36 -4.27 14.04 -7.82
C ASN A 36 -5.60 13.28 -7.90
N ALA A 37 -5.69 12.10 -7.28
CA ALA A 37 -6.86 11.24 -7.35
C ALA A 37 -8.01 11.70 -6.42
N SER A 38 -9.25 11.47 -6.85
CA SER A 38 -10.41 11.58 -5.95
C SER A 38 -10.36 10.50 -4.87
N ALA A 39 -10.99 10.75 -3.71
CA ALA A 39 -10.99 9.81 -2.57
C ALA A 39 -11.30 8.35 -2.94
N PRO A 40 -12.39 8.01 -3.67
CA PRO A 40 -12.64 6.62 -4.06
C PRO A 40 -11.55 6.06 -4.98
N TYR A 41 -10.93 6.92 -5.80
CA TYR A 41 -9.84 6.47 -6.66
C TYR A 41 -8.54 6.21 -5.88
N LYS A 42 -8.21 7.06 -4.89
CA LYS A 42 -7.10 6.84 -3.96
C LYS A 42 -7.26 5.51 -3.21
N GLN A 43 -8.45 5.23 -2.71
CA GLN A 43 -8.75 3.98 -2.01
C GLN A 43 -8.39 2.77 -2.88
N TRP A 44 -8.92 2.71 -4.11
CA TRP A 44 -8.66 1.57 -5.00
C TRP A 44 -7.23 1.49 -5.52
N LEU A 45 -6.56 2.63 -5.76
CA LEU A 45 -5.12 2.65 -6.07
C LEU A 45 -4.30 2.05 -4.92
N THR A 46 -4.63 2.42 -3.69
CA THR A 46 -3.94 1.96 -2.49
C THR A 46 -4.16 0.47 -2.25
N LEU A 47 -5.39 -0.02 -2.43
CA LEU A 47 -5.70 -1.46 -2.39
C LEU A 47 -5.01 -2.22 -3.53
N CYS A 48 -4.93 -1.64 -4.72
CA CYS A 48 -4.22 -2.24 -5.86
C CYS A 48 -2.72 -2.40 -5.56
N LEU A 49 -2.11 -1.37 -4.95
CA LEU A 49 -0.72 -1.42 -4.49
C LEU A 49 -0.52 -2.51 -3.41
N ALA A 50 -1.43 -2.58 -2.43
CA ALA A 50 -1.40 -3.62 -1.40
C ALA A 50 -1.36 -5.04 -1.99
N GLN A 51 -2.26 -5.32 -2.95
CA GLN A 51 -2.31 -6.61 -3.63
C GLN A 51 -1.07 -6.89 -4.49
N LEU A 52 -0.43 -5.86 -5.03
CA LEU A 52 0.73 -6.01 -5.91
C LEU A 52 1.97 -6.48 -5.14
N TRP A 53 2.17 -6.03 -3.90
CA TRP A 53 3.30 -6.44 -3.06
C TRP A 53 2.98 -7.47 -1.98
N SER A 54 1.71 -7.88 -1.84
CA SER A 54 1.31 -8.97 -0.94
C SER A 54 2.06 -10.26 -1.30
N ASP A 55 2.82 -10.79 -0.33
CA ASP A 55 3.64 -12.00 -0.48
C ASP A 55 4.58 -11.99 -1.71
N TYR A 56 4.97 -10.79 -2.16
CA TYR A 56 5.76 -10.61 -3.38
C TYR A 56 6.86 -9.56 -3.21
N ASP A 57 8.01 -10.02 -2.71
CA ASP A 57 9.16 -9.17 -2.37
C ASP A 57 9.66 -8.29 -3.53
N LYS A 58 9.61 -8.79 -4.76
CA LYS A 58 10.10 -8.01 -5.92
C LYS A 58 9.30 -6.72 -6.11
N ALA A 59 7.98 -6.75 -5.89
CA ALA A 59 7.15 -5.55 -5.94
C ALA A 59 7.36 -4.66 -4.72
N ARG A 60 7.55 -5.25 -3.54
CA ARG A 60 7.89 -4.51 -2.32
C ARG A 60 9.19 -3.72 -2.48
N TRP A 61 10.24 -4.33 -3.03
CA TRP A 61 11.53 -3.66 -3.27
C TRP A 61 11.41 -2.47 -4.23
N VAL A 62 10.56 -2.56 -5.24
CA VAL A 62 10.22 -1.41 -6.09
C VAL A 62 9.53 -0.31 -5.27
N GLY A 63 8.59 -0.69 -4.39
CA GLY A 63 7.97 0.24 -3.44
C GLY A 63 8.96 0.92 -2.49
N VAL A 64 10.00 0.20 -2.02
CA VAL A 64 11.07 0.78 -1.19
C VAL A 64 11.81 1.87 -1.97
N ARG A 65 12.23 1.55 -3.19
CA ARG A 65 12.97 2.48 -4.06
C ARG A 65 12.16 3.73 -4.40
N ASP A 66 10.86 3.57 -4.61
CA ASP A 66 9.97 4.65 -5.02
C ASP A 66 9.32 5.38 -3.82
N ILE A 67 9.81 5.08 -2.61
CA ILE A 67 9.41 5.70 -1.33
C ILE A 67 7.89 5.59 -1.11
N ALA A 68 7.32 4.43 -1.44
CA ALA A 68 5.88 4.19 -1.40
C ALA A 68 5.28 4.42 -0.01
N HIS A 69 5.98 3.98 1.04
CA HIS A 69 5.52 4.09 2.42
C HIS A 69 5.32 5.55 2.87
N GLU A 70 6.23 6.47 2.53
CA GLU A 70 6.07 7.89 2.86
C GLU A 70 4.90 8.52 2.10
N LYS A 71 4.71 8.16 0.82
CA LYS A 71 3.56 8.61 0.03
C LYS A 71 2.24 8.11 0.62
N LEU A 72 2.23 6.90 1.18
CA LEU A 72 1.06 6.32 1.85
C LEU A 72 0.79 6.96 3.22
N TYR A 73 1.79 7.51 3.92
CA TYR A 73 1.56 8.21 5.19
C TYR A 73 0.64 9.43 5.02
N ILE A 74 0.73 10.12 3.88
CA ILE A 74 -0.16 11.24 3.56
C ILE A 74 -1.63 10.81 3.56
N LEU A 75 -1.91 9.55 3.18
CA LEU A 75 -3.28 9.01 3.17
C LEU A 75 -3.81 8.66 4.55
N LEU A 76 -2.95 8.53 5.57
CA LEU A 76 -3.38 8.28 6.95
C LEU A 76 -4.08 9.49 7.57
N GLU A 77 -3.98 10.67 6.96
CA GLU A 77 -4.66 11.90 7.39
C GLU A 77 -5.81 12.29 6.43
N ASP A 78 -6.17 11.44 5.47
CA ASP A 78 -7.26 11.74 4.53
C ASP A 78 -8.60 11.87 5.28
N LYS A 79 -9.45 12.79 4.80
CA LYS A 79 -10.75 13.07 5.42
C LYS A 79 -11.67 11.85 5.38
N VAL A 80 -11.51 11.01 4.36
CA VAL A 80 -12.36 9.84 4.12
C VAL A 80 -11.79 8.60 4.85
N PRO A 81 -12.52 7.99 5.79
CA PRO A 81 -12.01 6.87 6.59
C PRO A 81 -11.68 5.63 5.74
N GLU A 82 -12.37 5.40 4.63
CA GLU A 82 -12.08 4.30 3.70
C GLU A 82 -10.71 4.43 3.03
N VAL A 83 -10.27 5.66 2.77
CA VAL A 83 -8.92 5.94 2.23
C VAL A 83 -7.87 5.67 3.31
N ARG A 84 -8.13 6.12 4.54
CA ARG A 84 -7.23 5.84 5.69
C ARG A 84 -7.09 4.34 5.94
N ALA A 85 -8.21 3.62 6.01
CA ALA A 85 -8.21 2.17 6.20
C ALA A 85 -7.47 1.44 5.07
N ALA A 86 -7.64 1.86 3.81
CA ALA A 86 -6.89 1.29 2.69
C ALA A 86 -5.38 1.52 2.83
N ALA A 87 -4.96 2.69 3.32
CA ALA A 87 -3.55 2.99 3.57
C ALA A 87 -2.98 2.15 4.70
N VAL A 88 -3.72 1.97 5.80
CA VAL A 88 -3.36 1.06 6.90
C VAL A 88 -3.19 -0.37 6.39
N PHE A 89 -4.16 -0.87 5.61
CA PHE A 89 -4.08 -2.19 4.99
C PHE A 89 -2.82 -2.33 4.11
N ALA A 90 -2.58 -1.36 3.22
CA ALA A 90 -1.43 -1.40 2.31
C ALA A 90 -0.09 -1.39 3.04
N LEU A 91 0.06 -0.56 4.08
CA LEU A 91 1.24 -0.49 4.94
C LEU A 91 1.41 -1.76 5.78
N GLY A 92 0.32 -2.33 6.30
CA GLY A 92 0.34 -3.60 7.04
C GLY A 92 0.79 -4.77 6.17
N THR A 93 0.27 -4.87 4.94
CA THR A 93 0.72 -5.86 3.95
C THR A 93 2.19 -5.67 3.58
N TYR A 94 2.64 -4.42 3.51
CA TYR A 94 4.03 -4.07 3.21
C TYR A 94 5.02 -4.59 4.28
N VAL A 95 4.61 -4.54 5.55
CA VAL A 95 5.40 -5.06 6.69
C VAL A 95 5.25 -6.57 6.85
N SER A 96 4.15 -7.17 6.41
CA SER A 96 3.91 -8.61 6.61
C SER A 96 4.72 -9.53 5.67
N CYS A 97 5.38 -8.99 4.64
CA CYS A 97 6.14 -9.79 3.67
C CYS A 97 7.44 -10.32 4.29
N ASP A 98 7.60 -11.65 4.36
CA ASP A 98 8.44 -12.32 5.36
C ASP A 98 9.68 -13.06 4.81
N LYS A 99 10.43 -12.47 3.86
CA LYS A 99 11.65 -13.14 3.33
C LYS A 99 12.85 -12.21 3.28
N ASP A 100 13.92 -12.61 3.97
CA ASP A 100 15.27 -12.03 3.95
C ASP A 100 15.35 -10.50 3.99
N ARG A 101 15.24 -9.96 5.20
CA ARG A 101 15.28 -8.51 5.43
C ARG A 101 16.71 -8.01 5.59
N THR A 102 17.09 -7.04 4.77
CA THR A 102 18.29 -6.23 5.04
C THR A 102 18.04 -5.31 6.24
N ASN A 103 19.11 -4.85 6.90
CA ASN A 103 19.01 -3.88 8.01
C ASN A 103 18.21 -2.61 7.65
N TYR A 104 18.27 -2.19 6.38
CA TYR A 104 17.49 -1.06 5.88
C TYR A 104 15.98 -1.36 5.84
N ALA A 105 15.59 -2.54 5.34
CA ALA A 105 14.18 -2.95 5.30
C ALA A 105 13.58 -3.02 6.71
N ILE A 106 14.34 -3.54 7.69
CA ILE A 106 13.92 -3.58 9.11
C ILE A 106 13.65 -2.16 9.63
N LYS A 107 14.52 -1.20 9.32
CA LYS A 107 14.33 0.20 9.73
C LYS A 107 13.07 0.82 9.13
N VAL A 108 12.79 0.54 7.85
CA VAL A 108 11.56 0.99 7.17
C VAL A 108 10.33 0.37 7.84
N ASP A 109 10.36 -0.93 8.11
CA ASP A 109 9.24 -1.63 8.74
C ASP A 109 8.95 -1.10 10.14
N LEU A 110 10.00 -0.84 10.94
CA LEU A 110 9.86 -0.24 12.26
C LEU A 110 9.26 1.17 12.19
N ASN A 111 9.70 1.99 11.23
CA ASN A 111 9.12 3.31 11.01
C ASN A 111 7.64 3.24 10.61
N ILE A 112 7.25 2.29 9.77
CA ILE A 112 5.86 2.07 9.40
C ILE A 112 5.05 1.66 10.64
N ALA A 113 5.53 0.69 11.40
CA ALA A 113 4.86 0.20 12.61
C ALA A 113 4.65 1.32 13.64
N LEU A 114 5.67 2.14 13.91
CA LEU A 114 5.57 3.27 14.84
C LEU A 114 4.61 4.34 14.33
N THR A 115 4.63 4.64 13.02
CA THR A 115 3.69 5.59 12.42
C THR A 115 2.27 5.12 12.60
N LEU A 116 1.97 3.86 12.24
CA LEU A 116 0.64 3.28 12.38
C LEU A 116 0.18 3.28 13.85
N LEU A 117 1.04 2.89 14.79
CA LEU A 117 0.69 2.86 16.21
C LEU A 117 0.34 4.26 16.76
N ASN A 118 1.03 5.30 16.30
CA ASN A 118 0.79 6.68 16.75
C ASN A 118 -0.44 7.33 16.10
N THR A 119 -0.76 6.99 14.85
CA THR A 119 -1.86 7.61 14.10
C THR A 119 -3.16 6.82 14.19
N VAL A 120 -3.11 5.51 13.94
CA VAL A 120 -4.29 4.64 13.80
C VAL A 120 -4.92 4.30 15.13
N ALA A 121 -4.12 4.09 16.19
CA ALA A 121 -4.63 3.69 17.49
C ALA A 121 -5.62 4.71 18.09
N LYS A 122 -5.56 5.97 17.64
CA LYS A 122 -6.42 7.07 18.09
C LYS A 122 -7.41 7.53 17.01
N ASP A 123 -7.52 6.83 15.88
CA ASP A 123 -8.49 7.18 14.84
C ASP A 123 -9.91 7.09 15.38
N MET A 124 -10.79 8.01 14.99
CA MET A 124 -12.19 8.02 15.42
C MET A 124 -13.00 6.89 14.77
N SER A 125 -12.64 6.49 13.55
CA SER A 125 -13.34 5.44 12.80
C SER A 125 -12.92 4.04 13.27
N PRO A 126 -13.85 3.17 13.69
CA PRO A 126 -13.53 1.79 14.04
C PRO A 126 -12.95 1.02 12.85
N MET A 127 -13.40 1.31 11.63
CA MET A 127 -12.90 0.64 10.41
C MET A 127 -11.41 0.87 10.16
N VAL A 128 -10.84 1.97 10.65
CA VAL A 128 -9.41 2.24 10.49
C VAL A 128 -8.58 1.51 11.56
N ARG A 129 -9.20 1.18 12.70
CA ARG A 129 -8.54 0.53 13.85
C ARG A 129 -8.50 -1.00 13.77
N GLU A 130 -9.38 -1.60 12.97
CA GLU A 130 -9.46 -3.05 12.72
C GLU A 130 -8.57 -3.48 11.54
#